data_AF-A0A662XPG3-F1
#
_entry.id   AF-A0A662XPG3-F1
#
_cell.length_a   1.000
_cell.length_b   1.000
_cell.length_c   1.000
_cell.angle_alpha   90.00
_cell.angle_beta   90.00
_cell.angle_gamma   90.00
#
_symmetry.space_group_name_H-M   'P 1'
#
loop_
_entity.id
_entity.type
_entity.pdbx_description
1 polymer ?
#
loop_
_entity_poly.entity_id
_entity_poly.type
_entity_poly.pdbx_seq_one_letter_code
_entity_poly.pdbx_strand_id
1 'polypeptide(L)'
;AGGAAVVDLLQRACAAADSDVTAWREQVAELATDAYERSWEQLHCGSWKSIASVWRQAFGFAGVLQKPRLVLYEEQGVDFPVRRLAMPSLEEFRRDVMQRNSPVIITDAMEFWPALGRAGGAGRSWKDLQYLRRVAGWRTVPIEVRLCRIPALARDIITPDYCTVPRIENDEDEDIAVNAWFGPGGTVSPLHFDPKDNLLCQVVGAKYLRLYAPEESDKLYPVEGLLSNTSQVQVEAPDEERFPDFHGAAYLECVLKEGEMLYIPPGYWHYVKSLDTSFSVSFWWT
;
A
#
# COMPACT_ATOMS: atom_id res chain seq x y z
N ALA A 1 30.06 -4.55 15.43
CA ALA A 1 29.98 -3.95 16.79
C ALA A 1 28.76 -3.03 16.96
N GLY A 2 28.33 -2.25 15.94
CA GLY A 2 27.23 -1.29 16.10
C GLY A 2 25.80 -1.85 16.23
N GLY A 3 25.48 -3.00 15.59
CA GLY A 3 24.10 -3.50 15.55
C GLY A 3 23.47 -3.85 16.91
N ALA A 4 24.27 -4.32 17.88
CA ALA A 4 23.75 -4.66 19.22
C ALA A 4 23.33 -3.42 20.02
N ALA A 5 24.06 -2.32 19.88
CA ALA A 5 23.72 -1.05 20.51
C ALA A 5 22.46 -0.42 19.90
N VAL A 6 22.28 -0.57 18.58
CA VAL A 6 21.07 -0.15 17.87
C VAL A 6 19.85 -0.95 18.33
N VAL A 7 19.97 -2.29 18.44
CA VAL A 7 18.87 -3.15 18.93
C VAL A 7 18.49 -2.82 20.38
N ASP A 8 19.46 -2.66 21.27
CA ASP A 8 19.20 -2.30 22.68
C ASP A 8 18.49 -0.95 22.80
N LEU A 9 18.89 0.04 21.99
CA LEU A 9 18.26 1.36 21.98
C LEU A 9 16.80 1.30 21.47
N LEU A 10 16.54 0.57 20.39
CA LEU A 10 15.18 0.38 19.86
C LEU A 10 14.30 -0.45 20.82
N GLN A 11 14.87 -1.43 21.52
CA GLN A 11 14.15 -2.21 22.53
C GLN A 11 13.74 -1.36 23.73
N ARG A 12 14.65 -0.50 24.21
CA ARG A 12 14.33 0.49 25.25
C ARG A 12 13.25 1.47 24.78
N ALA A 13 13.28 1.84 23.50
CA ALA A 13 12.26 2.68 22.89
C ALA A 13 10.87 2.02 22.87
N CYS A 14 10.79 0.72 22.60
CA CYS A 14 9.52 -0.03 22.73
C CYS A 14 9.03 -0.16 24.18
N ALA A 15 9.95 -0.18 25.16
CA ALA A 15 9.63 -0.44 26.57
C ALA A 15 9.22 0.83 27.34
N ALA A 16 9.67 2.01 26.94
CA ALA A 16 9.27 3.27 27.56
C ALA A 16 7.97 3.77 26.92
N ALA A 17 6.84 3.20 27.35
CA ALA A 17 5.52 3.56 26.84
C ALA A 17 4.81 4.70 27.60
N ASP A 18 5.37 5.30 28.67
CA ASP A 18 4.56 6.12 29.60
C ASP A 18 5.23 7.36 30.25
N SER A 19 6.16 8.07 29.60
CA SER A 19 6.50 9.43 30.06
C SER A 19 7.18 10.31 29.02
N ASP A 20 6.71 11.57 28.95
CA ASP A 20 7.12 12.72 28.12
C ASP A 20 7.28 12.43 26.61
N VAL A 21 6.13 12.48 25.93
CA VAL A 21 5.80 11.67 24.75
C VAL A 21 6.31 12.25 23.42
N THR A 22 6.60 13.54 23.30
CA THR A 22 6.77 14.16 21.97
C THR A 22 8.22 14.20 21.49
N ALA A 23 9.12 14.84 22.24
CA ALA A 23 10.52 15.00 21.84
C ALA A 23 11.27 13.66 21.78
N TRP A 24 10.92 12.73 22.68
CA TRP A 24 11.53 11.40 22.71
C TRP A 24 11.04 10.52 21.55
N ARG A 25 9.79 10.66 21.10
CA ARG A 25 9.28 9.95 19.91
C ARG A 25 9.96 10.41 18.62
N GLU A 26 10.28 11.70 18.49
CA GLU A 26 11.01 12.20 17.32
C GLU A 26 12.43 11.65 17.25
N GLN A 27 13.15 11.67 18.37
CA GLN A 27 14.49 11.08 18.45
C GLN A 27 14.47 9.57 18.20
N VAL A 28 13.48 8.85 18.73
CA VAL A 28 13.31 7.41 18.46
C VAL A 28 13.02 7.16 16.98
N ALA A 29 12.18 7.98 16.35
CA ALA A 29 11.86 7.87 14.93
C ALA A 29 13.07 8.15 14.02
N GLU A 30 13.88 9.15 14.33
CA GLU A 30 15.13 9.44 13.61
C GLU A 30 16.14 8.29 13.75
N LEU A 31 16.33 7.79 14.97
CA LEU A 31 17.22 6.66 15.25
C LEU A 31 16.72 5.38 14.59
N ALA A 32 15.40 5.18 14.51
CA ALA A 32 14.79 4.08 13.78
C ALA A 32 14.99 4.24 12.27
N THR A 33 14.94 5.46 11.72
CA THR A 33 15.26 5.71 10.30
C THR A 33 16.70 5.33 9.98
N ASP A 34 17.68 5.85 10.74
CA ASP A 34 19.10 5.53 10.56
C ASP A 34 19.39 4.04 10.78
N ALA A 35 18.77 3.43 11.81
CA ALA A 35 18.89 2.00 12.06
C ALA A 35 18.35 1.14 10.91
N TYR A 36 17.25 1.56 10.28
CA TYR A 36 16.67 0.87 9.14
C TYR A 36 17.58 0.95 7.92
N GLU A 37 18.07 2.13 7.56
CA GLU A 37 18.96 2.32 6.40
C GLU A 37 20.25 1.51 6.54
N ARG A 38 20.90 1.60 7.71
CA ARG A 38 22.09 0.79 8.00
C ARG A 38 21.79 -0.70 8.01
N SER A 39 20.64 -1.12 8.53
CA SER A 39 20.25 -2.53 8.49
C SER A 39 19.95 -2.99 7.07
N TRP A 40 19.32 -2.14 6.26
CA TRP A 40 19.01 -2.39 4.85
C TRP A 40 20.28 -2.61 4.03
N GLU A 41 21.29 -1.75 4.18
CA GLU A 41 22.60 -1.94 3.53
C GLU A 41 23.21 -3.30 3.86
N GLN A 42 23.20 -3.68 5.15
CA GLN A 42 23.76 -4.96 5.59
C GLN A 42 22.94 -6.16 5.10
N LEU A 43 21.62 -6.01 4.96
CA LEU A 43 20.73 -7.05 4.44
C LEU A 43 20.91 -7.30 2.93
N HIS A 44 21.48 -6.34 2.20
CA HIS A 44 21.74 -6.44 0.76
C HIS A 44 23.19 -6.81 0.42
N CYS A 45 24.08 -6.89 1.42
CA CYS A 45 25.43 -7.43 1.27
C CYS A 45 25.45 -8.98 1.40
N GLY A 46 24.90 -9.68 0.40
CA GLY A 46 25.08 -11.14 0.24
C GLY A 46 23.87 -12.01 0.61
N SER A 47 24.11 -13.31 0.85
CA SER A 47 23.02 -14.28 1.07
C SER A 47 22.29 -14.04 2.39
N TRP A 48 20.96 -14.20 2.42
CA TRP A 48 20.14 -14.10 3.63
C TRP A 48 20.73 -14.90 4.81
N LYS A 49 21.27 -16.09 4.55
CA LYS A 49 21.86 -16.98 5.57
C LYS A 49 23.17 -16.47 6.16
N SER A 50 23.94 -15.66 5.45
CA SER A 50 25.21 -15.11 5.91
C SER A 50 25.07 -13.82 6.73
N ILE A 51 23.89 -13.21 6.75
CA ILE A 51 23.65 -11.98 7.51
C ILE A 51 23.44 -12.29 8.99
N ALA A 52 24.18 -11.60 9.86
CA ALA A 52 24.07 -11.75 11.31
C ALA A 52 22.63 -11.44 11.79
N SER A 53 22.10 -12.28 12.68
CA SER A 53 20.72 -12.18 13.18
C SER A 53 20.39 -10.81 13.79
N VAL A 54 21.38 -10.15 14.37
CA VAL A 54 21.25 -8.80 14.94
C VAL A 54 20.76 -7.77 13.93
N TRP A 55 21.16 -7.86 12.65
CA TRP A 55 20.71 -6.93 11.61
C TRP A 55 19.28 -7.20 11.14
N ARG A 56 18.86 -8.46 11.17
CA ARG A 56 17.46 -8.83 10.91
C ARG A 56 16.54 -8.31 12.02
N GLN A 57 16.99 -8.40 13.27
CA GLN A 57 16.27 -7.85 14.42
C GLN A 57 16.24 -6.32 14.38
N ALA A 58 17.38 -5.67 14.12
CA ALA A 58 17.47 -4.22 13.99
C ALA A 58 16.53 -3.70 12.89
N PHE A 59 16.52 -4.33 11.71
CA PHE A 59 15.59 -3.98 10.63
C PHE A 59 14.11 -4.09 11.04
N GLY A 60 13.74 -5.18 11.72
CA GLY A 60 12.37 -5.38 12.19
C GLY A 60 11.94 -4.35 13.23
N PHE A 61 12.78 -4.04 14.22
CA PHE A 61 12.49 -3.01 15.22
C PHE A 61 12.45 -1.61 14.60
N ALA A 62 13.41 -1.30 13.74
CA ALA A 62 13.51 -0.01 13.06
C ALA A 62 12.28 0.26 12.19
N GLY A 63 11.84 -0.73 11.40
CA GLY A 63 10.65 -0.59 10.56
C GLY A 63 9.34 -0.35 11.33
N VAL A 64 9.27 -0.76 12.61
CA VAL A 64 8.11 -0.52 13.48
C VAL A 64 8.18 0.86 14.14
N LEU A 65 9.39 1.38 14.39
CA LEU A 65 9.63 2.59 15.18
C LEU A 65 9.86 3.86 14.33
N GLN A 66 10.05 3.74 13.02
CA GLN A 66 10.16 4.89 12.12
C GLN A 66 8.92 5.79 12.23
N LYS A 67 9.13 7.11 12.10
CA LYS A 67 8.02 8.06 11.87
C LYS A 67 7.31 7.57 10.60
N PRO A 68 5.96 7.47 10.60
CA PRO A 68 5.18 7.23 9.40
C PRO A 68 5.69 8.12 8.27
N ARG A 69 6.10 7.54 7.13
CA ARG A 69 6.58 8.35 6.00
C ARG A 69 5.50 9.34 5.51
N LEU A 70 4.24 9.07 5.82
CA LEU A 70 3.11 9.99 5.66
C LEU A 70 3.34 11.36 6.31
N VAL A 71 3.89 11.40 7.52
CA VAL A 71 4.16 12.64 8.26
C VAL A 71 5.23 13.47 7.55
N LEU A 72 6.21 12.83 6.92
CA LEU A 72 7.25 13.53 6.14
C LEU A 72 6.67 14.21 4.89
N TYR A 73 5.74 13.56 4.19
CA TYR A 73 5.08 14.17 3.02
C TYR A 73 4.16 15.33 3.41
N GLU A 74 3.43 15.21 4.51
CA GLU A 74 2.55 16.27 5.03
C GLU A 74 3.36 17.48 5.54
N GLU A 75 4.48 17.26 6.23
CA GLU A 75 5.37 18.32 6.72
C GLU A 75 6.11 19.05 5.58
N GLN A 76 6.37 18.37 4.45
CA GLN A 76 7.03 18.97 3.28
C GLN A 76 6.08 19.77 2.36
N GLY A 77 4.76 19.73 2.61
CA GLY A 77 3.79 20.46 1.80
C GLY A 77 3.71 20.00 0.34
N VAL A 78 4.05 18.73 0.08
CA VAL A 78 4.00 18.14 -1.27
C VAL A 78 2.54 17.95 -1.68
N ASP A 79 2.15 18.54 -2.82
CA ASP A 79 0.83 18.33 -3.40
C ASP A 79 0.80 17.08 -4.27
N PHE A 80 -0.31 16.34 -4.23
CA PHE A 80 -0.48 15.08 -4.95
C PHE A 80 -1.53 15.24 -6.05
N PRO A 81 -1.17 15.06 -7.34
CA PRO A 81 -2.02 15.45 -8.47
C PRO A 81 -3.25 14.54 -8.70
N VAL A 82 -3.35 13.37 -8.06
CA VAL A 82 -4.55 12.53 -8.19
C VAL A 82 -5.74 13.21 -7.52
N ARG A 83 -6.77 13.47 -8.33
CA ARG A 83 -8.00 14.15 -7.89
C ARG A 83 -8.76 13.32 -6.84
N ARG A 84 -9.33 14.02 -5.86
CA ARG A 84 -10.25 13.45 -4.86
C ARG A 84 -11.70 13.81 -5.19
N LEU A 85 -12.59 12.83 -5.14
CA LEU A 85 -14.03 12.98 -5.34
C LEU A 85 -14.76 12.41 -4.12
N ALA A 86 -15.57 13.24 -3.45
CA ALA A 86 -16.39 12.78 -2.32
C ALA A 86 -17.64 12.07 -2.86
N MET A 87 -17.74 10.75 -2.64
CA MET A 87 -18.85 9.88 -3.06
C MET A 87 -19.51 10.30 -4.38
N PRO A 88 -18.80 10.24 -5.54
CA PRO A 88 -19.43 10.51 -6.82
C PRO A 88 -20.63 9.59 -7.02
N SER A 89 -21.67 10.06 -7.70
CA SER A 89 -22.76 9.18 -8.13
C SER A 89 -22.26 8.12 -9.11
N LEU A 90 -22.99 7.00 -9.25
CA LEU A 90 -22.62 5.95 -10.19
C LEU A 90 -22.56 6.47 -11.65
N GLU A 91 -23.42 7.42 -12.00
CA GLU A 91 -23.40 8.05 -13.33
C GLU A 91 -22.15 8.92 -13.54
N GLU A 92 -21.80 9.75 -12.56
CA GLU A 92 -20.57 10.55 -12.60
C GLU A 92 -19.33 9.67 -12.63
N PHE A 93 -19.28 8.61 -11.82
CA PHE A 93 -18.19 7.66 -11.83
C PHE A 93 -18.05 6.97 -13.19
N ARG A 94 -19.16 6.49 -13.78
CA ARG A 94 -19.13 5.88 -15.12
C ARG A 94 -18.61 6.86 -16.18
N ARG A 95 -19.23 8.03 -16.27
CA ARG A 95 -19.00 9.01 -17.34
C ARG A 95 -17.65 9.72 -17.21
N ASP A 96 -17.35 10.21 -16.02
CA ASP A 96 -16.23 11.14 -15.82
C ASP A 96 -14.94 10.45 -15.36
N VAL A 97 -15.03 9.21 -14.87
CA VAL A 97 -13.91 8.43 -14.34
C VAL A 97 -13.63 7.20 -15.21
N MET A 98 -14.54 6.22 -15.26
CA MET A 98 -14.30 4.95 -15.97
C MET A 98 -14.14 5.14 -17.47
N GLN A 99 -15.07 5.87 -18.12
CA GLN A 99 -15.02 6.13 -19.57
C GLN A 99 -13.85 7.02 -19.99
N ARG A 100 -13.31 7.83 -19.07
CA ARG A 100 -12.11 8.64 -19.31
C ARG A 100 -10.81 7.92 -18.96
N ASN A 101 -10.89 6.69 -18.43
CA ASN A 101 -9.75 5.92 -17.95
C ASN A 101 -8.85 6.73 -16.99
N SER A 102 -9.45 7.53 -16.10
CA SER A 102 -8.72 8.47 -15.24
C SER A 102 -8.64 7.94 -13.81
N PRO A 103 -7.44 7.83 -13.20
CA PRO A 103 -7.32 7.52 -11.79
C PRO A 103 -7.92 8.63 -10.92
N VAL A 104 -8.64 8.24 -9.87
CA VAL A 104 -9.21 9.15 -8.88
C VAL A 104 -9.23 8.49 -7.50
N ILE A 105 -9.10 9.31 -6.46
CA ILE A 105 -9.38 8.89 -5.09
C ILE A 105 -10.84 9.21 -4.80
N ILE A 106 -11.60 8.22 -4.33
CA ILE A 106 -12.94 8.43 -3.81
C ILE A 106 -12.87 8.50 -2.28
N THR A 107 -13.43 9.56 -1.71
CA THR A 107 -13.54 9.76 -0.26
C THR A 107 -14.96 9.48 0.22
N ASP A 108 -15.09 9.23 1.52
CA ASP A 108 -16.35 9.08 2.26
C ASP A 108 -17.22 7.87 1.88
N ALA A 109 -16.85 7.12 0.84
CA ALA A 109 -17.55 5.90 0.42
C ALA A 109 -17.31 4.66 1.31
N MET A 110 -16.35 4.71 2.23
CA MET A 110 -16.02 3.59 3.14
C MET A 110 -16.54 3.77 4.57
N GLU A 111 -17.24 4.86 4.90
CA GLU A 111 -17.56 5.24 6.29
C GLU A 111 -18.29 4.14 7.09
N PHE A 112 -19.09 3.33 6.41
CA PHE A 112 -19.90 2.28 7.02
C PHE A 112 -19.21 0.92 7.16
N TRP A 113 -17.97 0.79 6.69
CA TRP A 113 -17.24 -0.47 6.80
C TRP A 113 -16.91 -0.80 8.26
N PRO A 114 -17.35 -1.96 8.79
CA PRO A 114 -16.95 -2.39 10.14
C PRO A 114 -15.44 -2.45 10.35
N ALA A 115 -14.69 -2.76 9.29
CA ALA A 115 -13.22 -2.84 9.31
C ALA A 115 -12.55 -1.52 9.75
N LEU A 116 -13.15 -0.37 9.48
CA LEU A 116 -12.66 0.94 9.93
C LEU A 116 -12.94 1.20 11.42
N GLY A 117 -13.79 0.39 12.06
CA GLY A 117 -14.15 0.53 13.48
C GLY A 117 -15.06 1.72 13.81
N ARG A 118 -15.46 2.52 12.81
CA ARG A 118 -16.36 3.69 12.98
C ARG A 118 -17.81 3.23 13.16
N ALA A 119 -18.42 2.68 12.11
CA ALA A 119 -19.82 2.21 12.14
C ALA A 119 -20.01 0.84 12.82
N GLY A 120 -19.02 -0.06 12.71
CA GLY A 120 -19.10 -1.43 13.26
C GLY A 120 -18.67 -1.57 14.73
N GLY A 121 -18.27 -0.48 15.37
CA GLY A 121 -17.65 -0.45 16.70
C GLY A 121 -16.21 -0.96 16.71
N ALA A 122 -15.46 -0.61 17.77
CA ALA A 122 -14.03 -0.92 17.88
C ALA A 122 -13.71 -2.43 17.82
N GLY A 123 -14.65 -3.31 18.20
CA GLY A 123 -14.43 -4.75 18.27
C GLY A 123 -14.29 -5.49 16.94
N ARG A 124 -14.55 -4.82 15.81
CA ARG A 124 -14.34 -5.35 14.44
C ARG A 124 -13.33 -4.52 13.64
N SER A 125 -12.70 -3.53 14.28
CA SER A 125 -11.67 -2.73 13.63
C SER A 125 -10.49 -3.61 13.26
N TRP A 126 -9.98 -3.46 12.04
CA TRP A 126 -8.78 -4.16 11.60
C TRP A 126 -7.50 -3.57 12.21
N LYS A 127 -7.59 -2.44 12.92
CA LYS A 127 -6.50 -1.95 13.79
C LYS A 127 -6.34 -2.78 15.06
N ASP A 128 -7.37 -3.52 15.47
CA ASP A 128 -7.27 -4.42 16.62
C ASP A 128 -6.56 -5.73 16.23
N LEU A 129 -5.29 -5.83 16.61
CA LEU A 129 -4.49 -7.04 16.37
C LEU A 129 -5.04 -8.27 17.13
N GLN A 130 -5.73 -8.09 18.25
CA GLN A 130 -6.38 -9.21 18.95
C GLN A 130 -7.59 -9.71 18.17
N TYR A 131 -8.33 -8.80 17.52
CA TYR A 131 -9.37 -9.18 16.57
C TYR A 131 -8.78 -9.96 15.39
N LEU A 132 -7.77 -9.42 14.69
CA LEU A 132 -7.14 -10.10 13.55
C LEU A 132 -6.56 -11.47 13.92
N ARG A 133 -5.85 -11.57 15.06
CA ARG A 133 -5.30 -12.84 15.54
C ARG A 133 -6.39 -13.88 15.82
N ARG A 134 -7.54 -13.45 16.35
CA ARG A 134 -8.69 -14.33 16.65
C ARG A 134 -9.34 -14.88 15.38
N VAL A 135 -9.49 -14.05 14.33
CA VAL A 135 -10.25 -14.41 13.13
C VAL A 135 -9.39 -15.03 12.02
N ALA A 136 -8.10 -14.67 11.95
CA ALA A 136 -7.19 -15.06 10.88
C ALA A 136 -5.86 -15.67 11.36
N GLY A 137 -5.50 -15.56 12.65
CA GLY A 137 -4.15 -15.88 13.14
C GLY A 137 -3.71 -17.35 13.05
N TRP A 138 -4.63 -18.30 12.85
CA TRP A 138 -4.32 -19.72 12.68
C TRP A 138 -4.20 -20.17 11.23
N ARG A 139 -4.31 -19.24 10.27
CA ARG A 139 -4.35 -19.55 8.85
C ARG A 139 -2.95 -19.40 8.24
N THR A 140 -2.50 -20.41 7.51
CA THR A 140 -1.37 -20.25 6.58
C THR A 140 -1.90 -19.51 5.36
N VAL A 141 -1.47 -18.28 5.18
CA VAL A 141 -1.89 -17.43 4.06
C VAL A 141 -0.69 -17.09 3.17
N PRO A 142 -0.85 -17.09 1.83
CA PRO A 142 0.09 -16.39 0.97
C PRO A 142 0.03 -14.89 1.24
N ILE A 143 1.04 -14.13 0.78
CA ILE A 143 1.17 -12.68 0.97
C ILE A 143 -0.05 -11.93 0.38
N GLU A 144 -0.76 -12.54 -0.58
CA GLU A 144 -2.06 -12.12 -1.12
C GLU A 144 -3.15 -13.12 -0.70
N VAL A 145 -4.27 -12.61 -0.14
CA VAL A 145 -5.37 -13.45 0.34
C VAL A 145 -6.66 -13.10 -0.37
N ARG A 146 -7.28 -14.06 -1.06
CA ARG A 146 -8.68 -13.92 -1.45
C ARG A 146 -9.55 -13.91 -0.20
N LEU A 147 -10.27 -12.82 0.03
CA LEU A 147 -11.06 -12.61 1.25
C LEU A 147 -12.17 -13.65 1.46
N CYS A 148 -12.64 -14.29 0.38
CA CYS A 148 -13.56 -15.43 0.48
C CYS A 148 -13.01 -16.61 1.30
N ARG A 149 -11.69 -16.71 1.48
CA ARG A 149 -11.05 -17.72 2.34
C ARG A 149 -11.10 -17.38 3.83
N ILE A 150 -11.45 -16.14 4.20
CA ILE A 150 -11.61 -15.68 5.59
C ILE A 150 -12.98 -14.99 5.76
N PRO A 151 -14.08 -15.75 5.92
CA PRO A 151 -15.44 -15.21 5.95
C PRO A 151 -15.70 -14.16 7.04
N ALA A 152 -14.96 -14.21 8.15
CA ALA A 152 -15.07 -13.20 9.21
C ALA A 152 -14.65 -11.81 8.70
N LEU A 153 -13.49 -11.73 8.03
CA LEU A 153 -13.00 -10.48 7.44
C LEU A 153 -13.86 -10.03 6.26
N ALA A 154 -14.36 -10.97 5.45
CA ALA A 154 -15.26 -10.64 4.34
C ALA A 154 -16.57 -9.94 4.81
N ARG A 155 -17.02 -10.18 6.05
CA ARG A 155 -18.19 -9.50 6.64
C ARG A 155 -17.90 -8.10 7.16
N ASP A 156 -16.62 -7.72 7.26
CA ASP A 156 -16.19 -6.41 7.77
C ASP A 156 -16.02 -5.36 6.67
N ILE A 157 -16.21 -5.76 5.41
CA ILE A 157 -16.11 -4.92 4.23
C ILE A 157 -17.42 -4.98 3.44
N ILE A 158 -17.63 -3.98 2.57
CA ILE A 158 -18.77 -3.91 1.68
C ILE A 158 -18.22 -3.74 0.27
N THR A 159 -18.69 -4.54 -0.69
CA THR A 159 -18.36 -4.34 -2.10
C THR A 159 -18.85 -2.95 -2.53
N PRO A 160 -17.97 -2.04 -3.00
CA PRO A 160 -18.42 -0.72 -3.43
C PRO A 160 -19.42 -0.82 -4.59
N ASP A 161 -20.49 -0.02 -4.55
CA ASP A 161 -21.50 -0.02 -5.62
C ASP A 161 -20.91 0.34 -6.99
N TYR A 162 -19.79 1.07 -7.00
CA TYR A 162 -19.00 1.36 -8.21
C TYR A 162 -18.58 0.11 -9.00
N CYS A 163 -18.37 -1.02 -8.33
CA CYS A 163 -18.01 -2.28 -8.98
C CYS A 163 -19.18 -2.92 -9.76
N THR A 164 -20.40 -2.39 -9.62
CA THR A 164 -21.59 -2.86 -10.35
C THR A 164 -21.84 -2.08 -11.64
N VAL A 165 -21.01 -1.07 -11.90
CA VAL A 165 -21.10 -0.23 -13.10
C VAL A 165 -20.31 -0.91 -14.22
N PRO A 166 -20.96 -1.37 -15.31
CA PRO A 166 -20.26 -2.02 -16.40
C PRO A 166 -19.46 -1.00 -17.21
N ARG A 167 -18.22 -1.35 -17.57
CA ARG A 167 -17.41 -0.53 -18.50
C ARG A 167 -18.02 -0.51 -19.88
N ILE A 168 -18.47 -1.66 -20.39
CA ILE A 168 -19.07 -1.84 -21.71
C ILE A 168 -20.51 -2.32 -21.54
N GLU A 169 -21.44 -1.79 -22.35
CA GLU A 169 -22.83 -2.26 -22.32
C GLU A 169 -22.92 -3.70 -22.84
N ASN A 170 -23.59 -4.57 -22.07
CA ASN A 170 -23.71 -6.02 -22.31
C ASN A 170 -22.41 -6.82 -22.09
N ASP A 171 -21.50 -6.34 -21.24
CA ASP A 171 -20.43 -7.20 -20.72
C ASP A 171 -21.03 -8.37 -19.91
N GLU A 172 -20.40 -9.54 -19.98
CA GLU A 172 -20.83 -10.69 -19.18
C GLU A 172 -20.48 -10.41 -17.71
N ASP A 173 -21.42 -10.64 -16.79
CA ASP A 173 -21.19 -10.45 -15.36
C ASP A 173 -20.09 -11.41 -14.85
N GLU A 174 -18.84 -10.97 -14.86
CA GLU A 174 -17.75 -11.65 -14.18
C GLU A 174 -17.82 -11.39 -12.67
N ASP A 175 -17.53 -12.42 -11.87
CA ASP A 175 -17.45 -12.29 -10.42
C ASP A 175 -16.38 -11.26 -10.01
N ILE A 176 -16.76 -10.32 -9.14
CA ILE A 176 -15.84 -9.34 -8.55
C ILE A 176 -14.80 -10.08 -7.69
N ALA A 177 -13.54 -10.00 -8.09
CA ALA A 177 -12.44 -10.62 -7.34
C ALA A 177 -12.01 -9.69 -6.20
N VAL A 178 -11.98 -10.24 -4.98
CA VAL A 178 -11.65 -9.47 -3.76
C VAL A 178 -10.38 -10.00 -3.11
N ASN A 179 -9.33 -9.19 -3.12
CA ASN A 179 -8.02 -9.53 -2.56
C ASN A 179 -7.67 -8.62 -1.38
N ALA A 180 -7.03 -9.20 -0.37
CA ALA A 180 -6.51 -8.49 0.80
C ALA A 180 -4.98 -8.39 0.75
N TRP A 181 -4.48 -7.20 1.08
CA TRP A 181 -3.06 -6.84 1.09
C TRP A 181 -2.67 -6.40 2.49
N PHE A 182 -1.95 -7.24 3.22
CA PHE A 182 -1.50 -6.95 4.58
C PHE A 182 0.03 -7.07 4.66
N GLY A 183 0.69 -6.05 5.19
CA GLY A 183 2.13 -6.06 5.33
C GLY A 183 2.68 -4.94 6.20
N PRO A 184 3.94 -5.03 6.63
CA PRO A 184 4.61 -3.97 7.38
C PRO A 184 4.90 -2.74 6.49
N GLY A 185 5.26 -1.64 7.14
CA GLY A 185 5.80 -0.46 6.47
C GLY A 185 7.00 -0.79 5.57
N GLY A 186 7.10 -0.11 4.43
CA GLY A 186 8.15 -0.31 3.44
C GLY A 186 7.93 -1.48 2.48
N THR A 187 6.82 -2.21 2.58
CA THR A 187 6.46 -3.23 1.57
C THR A 187 6.21 -2.55 0.23
N VAL A 188 6.79 -3.10 -0.84
CA VAL A 188 6.71 -2.57 -2.21
C VAL A 188 6.07 -3.61 -3.12
N SER A 189 5.07 -3.17 -3.89
CA SER A 189 4.65 -3.85 -5.11
C SER A 189 5.36 -3.15 -6.28
N PRO A 190 6.24 -3.85 -7.03
CA PRO A 190 6.93 -3.29 -8.19
C PRO A 190 5.95 -2.70 -9.21
N LEU A 191 6.44 -1.81 -10.08
CA LEU A 191 5.61 -1.18 -11.09
C LEU A 191 5.04 -2.23 -12.06
N HIS A 192 3.72 -2.34 -12.12
CA HIS A 192 3.01 -3.29 -12.98
C HIS A 192 1.65 -2.72 -13.40
N PHE A 193 0.97 -3.34 -14.36
CA PHE A 193 -0.42 -3.05 -14.67
C PHE A 193 -1.30 -4.29 -14.56
N ASP A 194 -2.59 -4.06 -14.32
CA ASP A 194 -3.61 -5.09 -14.30
C ASP A 194 -4.59 -4.87 -15.46
N PRO A 195 -5.18 -5.95 -16.02
CA PRO A 195 -6.12 -5.83 -17.14
C PRO A 195 -7.54 -5.43 -16.73
N LYS A 196 -7.84 -5.41 -15.43
CA LYS A 196 -9.17 -5.17 -14.85
C LYS A 196 -9.29 -3.79 -14.26
N ASP A 197 -10.53 -3.30 -14.14
CA ASP A 197 -10.85 -2.20 -13.24
C ASP A 197 -10.50 -2.60 -11.80
N ASN A 198 -9.90 -1.69 -11.04
CA ASN A 198 -9.45 -1.98 -9.68
C ASN A 198 -9.78 -0.83 -8.73
N LEU A 199 -10.48 -1.13 -7.63
CA LEU A 199 -10.63 -0.25 -6.48
C LEU A 199 -9.74 -0.75 -5.35
N LEU A 200 -8.64 -0.03 -5.10
CA LEU A 200 -7.77 -0.25 -3.96
C LEU A 200 -8.29 0.56 -2.76
N CYS A 201 -8.94 -0.10 -1.82
CA CYS A 201 -9.50 0.49 -0.61
C CYS A 201 -8.52 0.39 0.57
N GLN A 202 -8.15 1.51 1.18
CA GLN A 202 -7.19 1.54 2.28
C GLN A 202 -7.91 1.48 3.64
N VAL A 203 -7.64 0.44 4.43
CA VAL A 203 -8.35 0.17 5.70
C VAL A 203 -7.51 0.50 6.92
N VAL A 204 -6.19 0.26 6.87
CA VAL A 204 -5.25 0.55 7.95
C VAL A 204 -3.96 1.12 7.37
N GLY A 205 -3.44 2.21 7.94
CA GLY A 205 -2.20 2.85 7.50
C GLY A 205 -2.35 3.61 6.18
N ALA A 206 -1.24 3.96 5.55
CA ALA A 206 -1.21 4.69 4.28
C ALA A 206 -0.28 4.02 3.25
N LYS A 207 -0.57 4.27 1.97
CA LYS A 207 0.26 3.83 0.84
C LYS A 207 0.60 5.01 -0.06
N TYR A 208 1.84 5.08 -0.51
CA TYR A 208 2.24 5.92 -1.63
C TYR A 208 2.06 5.14 -2.92
N LEU A 209 1.50 5.80 -3.93
CA LEU A 209 1.32 5.24 -5.26
C LEU A 209 1.84 6.20 -6.32
N ARG A 210 2.49 5.64 -7.33
CA ARG A 210 2.82 6.32 -8.58
C ARG A 210 2.17 5.60 -9.74
N LEU A 211 1.48 6.35 -10.59
CA LEU A 211 0.59 5.86 -11.63
C LEU A 211 1.05 6.41 -12.99
N TYR A 212 1.27 5.54 -13.96
CA TYR A 212 1.60 5.90 -15.34
C TYR A 212 0.49 5.41 -16.27
N ALA A 213 0.13 6.27 -17.21
CA ALA A 213 -0.89 5.94 -18.19
C ALA A 213 -0.40 4.82 -19.14
N PRO A 214 -1.29 4.02 -19.74
CA PRO A 214 -0.91 2.98 -20.70
C PRO A 214 -0.06 3.50 -21.85
N GLU A 215 -0.24 4.76 -22.25
CA GLU A 215 0.52 5.43 -23.32
C GLU A 215 2.01 5.61 -22.99
N GLU A 216 2.39 5.53 -21.71
CA GLU A 216 3.78 5.64 -21.27
C GLU A 216 4.52 4.30 -21.31
N SER A 217 3.85 3.19 -21.65
CA SER A 217 4.38 1.81 -21.57
C SER A 217 5.76 1.62 -22.20
N ASP A 218 6.01 2.26 -23.34
CA ASP A 218 7.29 2.14 -24.07
C ASP A 218 8.49 2.67 -23.25
N LYS A 219 8.24 3.58 -22.31
CA LYS A 219 9.26 4.15 -21.41
C LYS A 219 9.38 3.39 -20.09
N LEU A 220 8.54 2.39 -19.86
CA LEU A 220 8.48 1.63 -18.59
C LEU A 220 9.18 0.28 -18.68
N TYR A 221 9.77 -0.06 -19.83
CA TYR A 221 10.59 -1.26 -20.03
C TYR A 221 9.96 -2.54 -19.45
N PRO A 222 8.82 -3.00 -20.00
CA PRO A 222 8.18 -4.23 -19.54
C PRO A 222 9.14 -5.43 -19.59
N VAL A 223 8.99 -6.39 -18.67
CA VAL A 223 9.73 -7.65 -18.71
C VAL A 223 9.25 -8.47 -19.91
N GLU A 224 10.17 -9.04 -20.68
CA GLU A 224 9.77 -9.89 -21.80
C GLU A 224 9.11 -11.21 -21.34
N GLY A 225 8.10 -11.67 -22.08
CA GLY A 225 7.45 -12.97 -21.84
C GLY A 225 6.28 -12.91 -20.84
N LEU A 226 6.23 -13.87 -19.91
CA LEU A 226 5.07 -14.09 -19.02
C LEU A 226 4.83 -12.97 -17.99
N LEU A 227 5.80 -12.07 -17.80
CA LEU A 227 5.71 -10.94 -16.86
C LEU A 227 5.67 -9.59 -17.60
N SER A 228 5.15 -9.58 -18.84
CA SER A 228 5.02 -8.37 -19.66
C SER A 228 4.14 -7.28 -19.07
N ASN A 229 3.41 -7.58 -18.00
CA ASN A 229 2.69 -6.59 -17.23
C ASN A 229 3.51 -5.95 -16.11
N THR A 230 4.77 -6.35 -15.92
CA THR A 230 5.68 -5.84 -14.86
C THR A 230 6.86 -5.11 -15.49
N SER A 231 7.23 -3.97 -14.93
CA SER A 231 8.37 -3.15 -15.37
C SER A 231 9.68 -3.72 -14.84
N GLN A 232 10.74 -3.60 -15.63
CA GLN A 232 12.11 -3.88 -15.19
C GLN A 232 12.68 -2.78 -14.29
N VAL A 233 12.06 -1.60 -14.26
CA VAL A 233 12.59 -0.40 -13.59
C VAL A 233 12.27 -0.42 -12.10
N GLN A 234 13.29 -0.10 -11.29
CA GLN A 234 13.08 0.22 -9.87
C GLN A 234 12.71 1.70 -9.74
N VAL A 235 11.42 2.00 -9.53
CA VAL A 235 10.87 3.38 -9.59
C VAL A 235 11.56 4.40 -8.68
N GLU A 236 12.00 3.99 -7.49
CA GLU A 236 12.65 4.88 -6.52
C GLU A 236 14.17 5.01 -6.72
N ALA A 237 14.77 4.15 -7.57
CA ALA A 237 16.19 4.14 -7.89
C ALA A 237 16.40 3.62 -9.32
N PRO A 238 15.92 4.34 -10.35
CA PRO A 238 16.02 3.90 -11.73
C PRO A 238 17.48 3.85 -12.18
N ASP A 239 17.84 2.82 -12.96
CA ASP A 239 19.14 2.72 -13.64
C ASP A 239 19.07 3.51 -14.95
N GLU A 240 19.59 4.74 -14.93
CA GLU A 240 19.50 5.68 -16.06
C GLU A 240 20.26 5.22 -17.31
N GLU A 241 21.30 4.38 -17.14
CA GLU A 241 22.05 3.84 -18.27
C GLU A 241 21.26 2.74 -18.98
N ARG A 242 20.56 1.89 -18.21
CA ARG A 242 19.72 0.83 -18.78
C ARG A 242 18.35 1.30 -19.23
N PHE A 243 17.78 2.32 -18.58
CA PHE A 243 16.40 2.75 -18.77
C PHE A 243 16.31 4.27 -19.03
N PRO A 244 16.99 4.79 -20.07
CA PRO A 244 17.16 6.22 -20.29
C PRO A 244 15.85 7.00 -20.47
N ASP A 245 14.80 6.37 -21.02
CA ASP A 245 13.53 7.04 -21.32
C ASP A 245 12.59 7.13 -20.11
N PHE A 246 12.88 6.39 -19.03
CA PHE A 246 11.98 6.29 -17.87
C PHE A 246 11.74 7.64 -17.19
N HIS A 247 12.77 8.50 -17.12
CA HIS A 247 12.64 9.85 -16.55
C HIS A 247 11.70 10.77 -17.36
N GLY A 248 11.51 10.46 -18.65
CA GLY A 248 10.59 11.18 -19.53
C GLY A 248 9.15 10.65 -19.46
N ALA A 249 8.87 9.66 -18.63
CA ALA A 249 7.53 9.09 -18.49
C ALA A 249 6.65 9.97 -17.58
N ALA A 250 5.50 10.41 -18.10
CA ALA A 250 4.56 11.21 -17.33
C ALA A 250 3.83 10.35 -16.30
N TYR A 251 3.67 10.85 -15.08
CA TYR A 251 2.97 10.13 -14.01
C TYR A 251 2.09 11.03 -13.16
N LEU A 252 1.16 10.38 -12.47
CA LEU A 252 0.45 10.92 -11.32
C LEU A 252 0.94 10.21 -10.06
N GLU A 253 0.84 10.87 -8.91
CA GLU A 253 1.16 10.26 -7.63
C GLU A 253 0.18 10.67 -6.56
N CYS A 254 0.04 9.81 -5.55
CA CYS A 254 -0.81 10.08 -4.41
C CYS A 254 -0.34 9.33 -3.17
N VAL A 255 -0.74 9.85 -2.03
CA VAL A 255 -0.82 9.06 -0.80
C VAL A 255 -2.28 8.72 -0.55
N LEU A 256 -2.57 7.43 -0.57
CA LEU A 256 -3.87 6.85 -0.26
C LEU A 256 -3.96 6.61 1.25
N LYS A 257 -4.88 7.31 1.90
CA LYS A 257 -5.07 7.30 3.35
C LYS A 257 -6.19 6.37 3.76
N GLU A 258 -6.22 6.00 5.04
CA GLU A 258 -7.31 5.21 5.61
C GLU A 258 -8.69 5.79 5.34
N GLY A 259 -9.59 4.94 4.85
CA GLY A 259 -10.97 5.30 4.49
C GLY A 259 -11.12 5.85 3.07
N GLU A 260 -10.02 6.03 2.34
CA GLU A 260 -10.02 6.38 0.92
C GLU A 260 -9.94 5.11 0.05
N MET A 261 -10.51 5.18 -1.15
CA MET A 261 -10.32 4.18 -2.20
C MET A 261 -9.71 4.82 -3.44
N LEU A 262 -8.66 4.22 -4.00
CA LEU A 262 -8.10 4.63 -5.28
C LEU A 262 -8.72 3.77 -6.39
N TYR A 263 -9.31 4.43 -7.36
CA TYR A 263 -9.65 3.80 -8.63
C TYR A 263 -8.42 3.76 -9.55
N ILE A 264 -8.03 2.56 -9.94
CA ILE A 264 -6.97 2.26 -10.89
C ILE A 264 -7.64 1.69 -12.15
N PRO A 265 -7.62 2.43 -13.27
CA PRO A 265 -8.21 1.96 -14.51
C PRO A 265 -7.43 0.76 -15.10
N PRO A 266 -8.05 -0.07 -15.96
CA PRO A 266 -7.36 -1.15 -16.63
C PRO A 266 -6.20 -0.62 -17.48
N GLY A 267 -5.08 -1.36 -17.43
CA GLY A 267 -3.84 -1.02 -18.13
C GLY A 267 -3.02 0.09 -17.49
N TYR A 268 -3.50 0.78 -16.46
CA TYR A 268 -2.69 1.76 -15.73
C TYR A 268 -1.56 1.06 -14.98
N TRP A 269 -0.35 1.50 -15.25
CA TRP A 269 0.82 1.07 -14.51
C TRP A 269 0.80 1.71 -13.13
N HIS A 270 1.02 0.93 -12.10
CA HIS A 270 0.99 1.41 -10.72
C HIS A 270 2.11 0.77 -9.90
N TYR A 271 2.86 1.64 -9.23
CA TYR A 271 3.83 1.29 -8.20
C TYR A 271 3.20 1.59 -6.84
N VAL A 272 3.36 0.69 -5.86
CA VAL A 272 2.73 0.83 -4.55
C VAL A 272 3.75 0.59 -3.45
N LYS A 273 3.82 1.52 -2.48
CA LYS A 273 4.67 1.42 -1.31
C LYS A 273 3.89 1.70 -0.03
N SER A 274 3.90 0.75 0.90
CA SER A 274 3.34 0.95 2.23
C SER A 274 4.18 1.95 3.01
N LEU A 275 3.56 3.02 3.49
CA LEU A 275 4.22 4.05 4.31
C LEU A 275 4.24 3.68 5.80
N ASP A 276 3.32 2.80 6.20
CA ASP A 276 3.11 2.26 7.55
C ASP A 276 2.80 0.76 7.47
N THR A 277 2.67 0.10 8.63
CA THR A 277 1.91 -1.16 8.69
C THR A 277 0.55 -0.95 8.04
N SER A 278 0.28 -1.69 6.97
CA SER A 278 -0.80 -1.39 6.05
C SER A 278 -1.72 -2.60 5.87
N PHE A 279 -3.02 -2.34 5.78
CA PHE A 279 -4.03 -3.29 5.36
C PHE A 279 -4.94 -2.63 4.31
N SER A 280 -4.95 -3.15 3.09
CA SER A 280 -5.82 -2.70 1.99
C SER A 280 -6.64 -3.86 1.43
N VAL A 281 -7.73 -3.54 0.75
CA VAL A 281 -8.56 -4.51 0.01
C VAL A 281 -8.70 -4.01 -1.42
N SER A 282 -8.44 -4.87 -2.42
CA SER A 282 -8.70 -4.55 -3.82
C SER A 282 -9.92 -5.30 -4.35
N PHE A 283 -10.74 -4.61 -5.14
CA PHE A 283 -11.88 -5.18 -5.87
C PHE A 283 -11.59 -5.08 -7.36
N TRP A 284 -11.53 -6.21 -8.05
CA TRP A 284 -11.26 -6.27 -9.48
C TRP A 284 -12.51 -6.70 -10.24
N TRP A 285 -12.89 -5.93 -11.26
CA TRP A 285 -14.07 -6.19 -12.10
C TRP A 285 -13.83 -5.75 -13.55
N THR A 286 -14.83 -5.94 -14.42
CA THR A 286 -14.85 -5.54 -15.83
C THR A 286 -16.14 -4.78 -16.15
#